data_AF-A0A2V9BD62-F1
#
_entry.id   AF-A0A2V9BD62-F1
#
_cell.length_a   1.000
_cell.length_b   1.000
_cell.length_c   1.000
_cell.angle_alpha   90.00
_cell.angle_beta   90.00
_cell.angle_gamma   90.00
#
_symmetry.space_group_name_H-M   'P 1'
#
loop_
_entity.id
_entity.type
_entity.pdbx_description
1 polymer ?
#
loop_
_entity_poly.entity_id
_entity_poly.type
_entity_poly.pdbx_seq_one_letter_code
_entity_poly.pdbx_strand_id
1 'polypeptide(L)'
;MNLKRNLWIGAGILVLVLGLGEGRLFAQAGQPQTQKPTLDKDKQKPAGGLTPDGLAEAPKPALNPEEEAAFKAYQDVPQTDTAKKLQLGEAFAAKYPQSRYLSNVYSTMVVSYSVTGQGQKVTETGEKALAINPNDVNVLAIMSQVMSRMREADPKSSTGAQILDRAEQYARRAVDVMTTMAKPEGSTEESFATAKGQVLAMSHSALGLVDVKRGKLADAISELDQSVKVDPEPDPVNMFLLGYANEKASHFDDAVKAFSKCAEILGPMQANCKQGVEEAKKLGATQLSAPK
;
A
#
# COMPACT_ATOMS: atom_id res chain seq x y z
N MET A 1 -2.97 4.72 -42.73
CA MET A 1 -2.02 3.85 -42.01
C MET A 1 -2.24 4.12 -40.52
N ASN A 2 -3.08 3.32 -39.86
CA ASN A 2 -3.58 3.57 -38.51
C ASN A 2 -2.59 3.01 -37.47
N LEU A 3 -1.91 3.90 -36.76
CA LEU A 3 -0.97 3.55 -35.69
C LEU A 3 -1.74 3.28 -34.40
N LYS A 4 -1.84 2.02 -33.99
CA LYS A 4 -2.38 1.63 -32.67
C LYS A 4 -1.37 2.03 -31.59
N ARG A 5 -1.77 2.92 -30.68
CA ARG A 5 -1.06 3.22 -29.42
C ARG A 5 -1.16 2.00 -28.50
N ASN A 6 -0.07 1.26 -28.35
CA ASN A 6 0.06 0.25 -27.29
C ASN A 6 0.47 0.97 -26.00
N LEU A 7 -0.51 1.16 -25.12
CA LEU A 7 -0.31 1.60 -23.74
C LEU A 7 0.06 0.36 -22.92
N TRP A 8 1.34 0.19 -22.60
CA TRP A 8 1.79 -0.82 -21.65
C TRP A 8 1.48 -0.32 -20.23
N ILE A 9 0.37 -0.77 -19.66
CA ILE A 9 0.13 -0.74 -18.22
C ILE A 9 0.27 -2.19 -17.77
N GLY A 10 1.47 -2.57 -17.37
CA GLY A 10 1.75 -3.86 -16.76
C GLY A 10 2.17 -3.64 -15.31
N ALA A 11 1.25 -3.90 -14.39
CA ALA A 11 1.57 -4.24 -13.00
C ALA A 11 0.28 -4.80 -12.39
N GLY A 12 0.13 -6.12 -12.42
CA GLY A 12 -0.89 -6.80 -11.64
C GLY A 12 -0.53 -6.68 -10.17
N ILE A 13 -1.20 -5.77 -9.45
CA ILE A 13 -1.14 -5.74 -7.99
C ILE A 13 -1.83 -7.02 -7.51
N LEU A 14 -1.04 -7.97 -7.02
CA LEU A 14 -1.55 -9.18 -6.39
C LEU A 14 -2.10 -8.81 -5.01
N VAL A 15 -3.37 -8.41 -4.97
CA VAL A 15 -4.09 -8.25 -3.71
C VAL A 15 -4.26 -9.65 -3.11
N LEU A 16 -3.52 -9.95 -2.04
CA LEU A 16 -3.74 -11.12 -1.19
C LEU A 16 -5.11 -10.98 -0.52
N VAL A 17 -6.15 -11.54 -1.16
CA VAL A 17 -7.47 -11.69 -0.57
C VAL A 17 -7.40 -12.88 0.39
N LEU A 18 -7.26 -12.60 1.69
CA LEU A 18 -7.50 -13.60 2.73
C LEU A 18 -8.97 -13.98 2.70
N GLY A 19 -9.28 -15.11 2.07
CA GLY A 19 -10.58 -15.74 2.15
C GLY A 19 -10.80 -16.24 3.58
N LEU A 20 -11.80 -15.69 4.27
CA LEU A 20 -12.32 -16.27 5.49
C LEU A 20 -13.00 -17.60 5.11
N GLY A 21 -12.30 -18.71 5.38
CA GLY A 21 -12.86 -20.05 5.22
C GLY A 21 -13.99 -20.29 6.21
N GLU A 22 -15.16 -20.63 5.69
CA GLU A 22 -16.30 -21.09 6.47
C GLU A 22 -15.96 -22.45 7.13
N GLY A 23 -15.97 -22.47 8.46
CA GLY A 23 -15.82 -23.68 9.26
C GLY A 23 -16.99 -24.64 9.01
N ARG A 24 -16.68 -25.83 8.51
CA ARG A 24 -17.64 -26.93 8.36
C ARG A 24 -18.06 -27.47 9.73
N LEU A 25 -19.38 -27.57 9.90
CA LEU A 25 -20.06 -28.31 10.97
C LEU A 25 -19.68 -29.79 10.92
N PHE A 26 -19.16 -30.33 12.02
CA PHE A 26 -19.26 -31.75 12.33
C PHE A 26 -20.14 -31.93 13.57
N ALA A 27 -21.26 -32.61 13.34
CA ALA A 27 -22.13 -33.13 14.37
C ALA A 27 -21.49 -34.36 15.02
N GLN A 28 -21.53 -34.45 16.35
CA GLN A 28 -21.40 -35.72 17.06
C GLN A 28 -22.42 -35.76 18.21
N ALA A 29 -23.37 -36.68 18.07
CA ALA A 29 -24.31 -37.08 19.10
C ALA A 29 -23.73 -38.27 19.88
N GLY A 30 -23.93 -38.28 21.21
CA GLY A 30 -23.59 -39.42 22.06
C GLY A 30 -23.48 -39.04 23.54
N GLN A 31 -24.61 -39.02 24.24
CA GLN A 31 -24.72 -39.03 25.72
C GLN A 31 -24.72 -40.50 26.21
N PRO A 32 -24.38 -40.81 27.49
CA PRO A 32 -25.39 -40.74 28.54
C PRO A 32 -24.94 -40.39 29.98
N GLN A 33 -25.82 -39.61 30.62
CA GLN A 33 -26.34 -39.66 32.00
C GLN A 33 -25.46 -40.04 33.21
N THR A 34 -25.49 -39.18 34.23
CA THR A 34 -25.76 -39.56 35.63
C THR A 34 -26.68 -38.51 36.30
N GLN A 35 -27.56 -38.99 37.18
CA GLN A 35 -28.73 -38.31 37.76
C GLN A 35 -28.46 -37.67 39.15
N LYS A 36 -29.05 -36.48 39.37
CA LYS A 36 -29.79 -35.96 40.56
C LYS A 36 -29.04 -35.84 41.93
N PRO A 37 -29.51 -35.01 42.90
CA PRO A 37 -30.88 -34.51 43.08
C PRO A 37 -31.09 -33.01 43.38
N THR A 38 -32.37 -32.68 43.29
CA THR A 38 -33.15 -31.47 43.58
C THR A 38 -33.00 -30.88 44.98
N LEU A 39 -33.15 -29.55 45.07
CA LEU A 39 -33.84 -28.89 46.19
C LEU A 39 -34.54 -27.62 45.68
N ASP A 40 -35.86 -27.71 45.58
CA ASP A 40 -36.76 -26.55 45.58
C ASP A 40 -36.69 -25.86 46.94
N LYS A 41 -36.59 -24.53 46.95
CA LYS A 41 -37.31 -23.70 47.92
C LYS A 41 -37.30 -22.21 47.54
N ASP A 42 -38.53 -21.72 47.46
CA ASP A 42 -39.02 -20.41 47.82
C ASP A 42 -38.71 -19.15 47.00
N LYS A 43 -39.83 -18.56 46.59
CA LYS A 43 -40.07 -17.17 46.27
C LYS A 43 -39.34 -16.23 47.23
N GLN A 44 -38.49 -15.36 46.66
CA GLN A 44 -38.44 -13.97 47.09
C GLN A 44 -37.86 -13.11 45.96
N LYS A 45 -38.69 -12.19 45.47
CA LYS A 45 -38.25 -11.04 44.69
C LYS A 45 -37.94 -9.93 45.69
N PRO A 46 -36.73 -9.37 45.69
CA PRO A 46 -36.57 -7.97 46.02
C PRO A 46 -36.10 -7.20 44.78
N ALA A 47 -36.65 -6.00 44.68
CA ALA A 47 -36.32 -5.00 43.69
C ALA A 47 -34.93 -4.40 43.93
N GLY A 48 -34.34 -3.86 42.85
CA GLY A 48 -33.37 -2.77 42.93
C GLY A 48 -31.92 -3.18 43.16
N GLY A 49 -31.23 -3.54 42.08
CA GLY A 49 -29.78 -3.51 42.00
C GLY A 49 -29.36 -2.71 40.78
N LEU A 50 -28.93 -1.46 40.98
CA LEU A 50 -28.17 -0.69 40.00
C LEU A 50 -26.75 -1.26 40.00
N THR A 51 -26.37 -2.01 38.96
CA THR A 51 -24.97 -2.38 38.73
C THR A 51 -24.25 -1.23 37.99
N PRO A 52 -23.03 -0.87 38.40
CA PRO A 52 -22.23 0.17 37.74
C PRO A 52 -21.48 -0.38 36.50
N ASP A 53 -22.20 -1.03 35.60
CA ASP A 53 -21.68 -1.51 34.32
C ASP A 53 -22.68 -1.13 33.21
N GLY A 54 -22.70 0.17 32.92
CA GLY A 54 -23.58 0.80 31.94
C GLY A 54 -22.79 1.45 30.82
N LEU A 55 -21.79 0.76 30.27
CA LEU A 55 -21.34 1.02 28.90
C LEU A 55 -21.64 -0.24 28.11
N ALA A 56 -22.90 -0.34 27.66
CA ALA A 56 -23.24 -1.28 26.62
C ALA A 56 -22.31 -1.03 25.44
N GLU A 57 -21.47 -2.02 25.12
CA GLU A 57 -20.74 -2.07 23.87
C GLU A 57 -21.79 -1.88 22.76
N ALA A 58 -21.64 -0.84 21.93
CA ALA A 58 -22.59 -0.57 20.86
C ALA A 58 -22.79 -1.86 20.06
N PRO A 59 -24.05 -2.30 19.81
CA PRO A 59 -24.29 -3.57 19.15
C PRO A 59 -23.57 -3.57 17.80
N LYS A 60 -22.67 -4.54 17.60
CA LYS A 60 -22.05 -4.79 16.29
C LYS A 60 -23.19 -4.94 15.28
N PRO A 61 -23.23 -4.15 14.20
CA PRO A 61 -24.34 -4.17 13.25
C PRO A 61 -24.65 -5.60 12.81
N ALA A 62 -25.93 -5.99 12.87
CA ALA A 62 -26.38 -7.29 12.35
C ALA A 62 -26.03 -7.42 10.87
N LEU A 63 -25.68 -8.63 10.43
CA LEU A 63 -25.37 -8.93 9.04
C LEU A 63 -26.57 -8.59 8.17
N ASN A 64 -26.42 -7.55 7.32
CA ASN A 64 -27.44 -7.14 6.38
C ASN A 64 -27.28 -7.98 5.09
N PRO A 65 -28.24 -8.84 4.71
CA PRO A 65 -28.14 -9.64 3.49
C PRO A 65 -27.94 -8.81 2.22
N GLU A 66 -28.46 -7.58 2.17
CA GLU A 66 -28.22 -6.66 1.05
C GLU A 66 -26.78 -6.14 1.02
N GLU A 67 -26.15 -5.96 2.18
CA GLU A 67 -24.75 -5.56 2.30
C GLU A 67 -23.85 -6.70 1.84
N GLU A 68 -24.11 -7.93 2.29
CA GLU A 68 -23.37 -9.12 1.87
C GLU A 68 -23.47 -9.35 0.37
N ALA A 69 -24.68 -9.25 -0.20
CA ALA A 69 -24.89 -9.37 -1.63
C ALA A 69 -24.17 -8.27 -2.43
N ALA A 70 -24.21 -7.02 -1.94
CA ALA A 70 -23.50 -5.92 -2.58
C ALA A 70 -21.97 -6.07 -2.50
N PHE A 71 -21.45 -6.52 -1.37
CA PHE A 71 -20.03 -6.78 -1.20
C PHE A 71 -19.57 -7.93 -2.09
N LYS A 72 -20.35 -9.03 -2.16
CA LYS A 72 -20.06 -10.14 -3.06
C LYS A 72 -20.03 -9.69 -4.52
N ALA A 73 -21.03 -8.94 -4.95
CA ALA A 73 -21.07 -8.38 -6.30
C ALA A 73 -19.85 -7.49 -6.61
N TYR A 74 -19.37 -6.73 -5.61
CA TYR A 74 -18.13 -5.96 -5.71
C TYR A 74 -16.88 -6.85 -5.80
N GLN A 75 -16.79 -7.90 -4.98
CA GLN A 75 -15.67 -8.84 -4.98
C GLN A 75 -15.54 -9.59 -6.30
N ASP A 76 -16.68 -10.03 -6.86
CA ASP A 76 -16.75 -10.80 -8.10
C ASP A 76 -16.31 -10.01 -9.35
N VAL A 77 -16.22 -8.68 -9.28
CA VAL A 77 -15.66 -7.86 -10.36
C VAL A 77 -14.16 -8.16 -10.52
N PRO A 78 -13.69 -8.57 -11.72
CA PRO A 78 -12.27 -8.78 -11.96
C PRO A 78 -11.46 -7.50 -11.69
N GLN A 79 -10.23 -7.63 -11.17
CA GLN A 79 -9.35 -6.47 -10.93
C GLN A 79 -9.03 -5.68 -12.22
N THR A 80 -9.10 -6.35 -13.37
CA THR A 80 -8.91 -5.75 -14.70
C THR A 80 -10.08 -4.87 -15.14
N ASP A 81 -11.28 -5.05 -14.58
CA ASP A 81 -12.42 -4.15 -14.80
C ASP A 81 -12.43 -3.04 -13.73
N THR A 82 -11.39 -2.21 -13.78
CA THR A 82 -11.16 -1.16 -12.79
C THR A 82 -12.32 -0.14 -12.75
N ALA A 83 -12.94 0.14 -13.89
CA ALA A 83 -14.08 1.05 -13.96
C ALA A 83 -15.28 0.50 -13.18
N LYS A 84 -15.64 -0.77 -13.38
CA LYS A 84 -16.73 -1.40 -12.64
C LYS A 84 -16.38 -1.57 -11.16
N LYS A 85 -15.12 -1.88 -10.85
CA LYS A 85 -14.61 -2.01 -9.47
C LYS A 85 -14.81 -0.71 -8.71
N LEU A 86 -14.38 0.41 -9.28
CA LEU A 86 -14.56 1.74 -8.70
C LEU A 86 -16.04 2.09 -8.54
N GLN A 87 -16.86 1.87 -9.58
CA GLN A 87 -18.30 2.14 -9.52
C GLN A 87 -18.98 1.41 -8.37
N LEU A 88 -18.75 0.10 -8.24
CA LEU A 88 -19.39 -0.70 -7.18
C LEU A 88 -18.81 -0.38 -5.80
N GLY A 89 -17.50 -0.10 -5.71
CA GLY A 89 -16.86 0.27 -4.45
C GLY A 89 -17.36 1.60 -3.90
N GLU A 90 -17.47 2.62 -4.75
CA GLU A 90 -18.04 3.93 -4.39
C GLU A 90 -19.50 3.80 -3.96
N ALA A 91 -20.31 3.04 -4.70
CA ALA A 91 -21.71 2.79 -4.35
C ALA A 91 -21.84 2.04 -3.02
N PHE A 92 -20.97 1.05 -2.79
CA PHE A 92 -20.93 0.29 -1.54
C PHE A 92 -20.58 1.21 -0.36
N ALA A 93 -19.52 2.00 -0.48
CA ALA A 93 -19.07 2.90 0.57
C ALA A 93 -20.12 3.97 0.92
N ALA A 94 -20.85 4.48 -0.07
CA ALA A 94 -21.93 5.43 0.13
C ALA A 94 -23.16 4.79 0.80
N LYS A 95 -23.55 3.57 0.40
CA LYS A 95 -24.72 2.87 0.95
C LYS A 95 -24.47 2.30 2.35
N TYR A 96 -23.24 1.86 2.64
CA TYR A 96 -22.88 1.17 3.88
C TYR A 96 -21.69 1.81 4.59
N PRO A 97 -21.80 3.06 5.09
CA PRO A 97 -20.70 3.81 5.70
C PRO A 97 -20.21 3.28 7.06
N GLN A 98 -20.86 2.24 7.60
CA GLN A 98 -20.47 1.54 8.83
C GLN A 98 -20.15 0.06 8.57
N SER A 99 -20.02 -0.33 7.29
CA SER A 99 -19.76 -1.72 6.93
C SER A 99 -18.39 -2.19 7.40
N ARG A 100 -18.35 -3.42 7.92
CA ARG A 100 -17.10 -4.13 8.25
C ARG A 100 -16.20 -4.37 7.04
N TYR A 101 -16.76 -4.30 5.83
CA TYR A 101 -16.03 -4.52 4.57
C TYR A 101 -15.35 -3.25 4.04
N LEU A 102 -15.62 -2.08 4.62
CA LEU A 102 -15.08 -0.80 4.14
C LEU A 102 -13.56 -0.77 4.06
N SER A 103 -12.85 -1.41 5.00
CA SER A 103 -11.39 -1.48 4.94
C SER A 103 -10.92 -2.12 3.63
N ASN A 104 -11.52 -3.25 3.23
CA ASN A 104 -11.16 -3.95 2.00
C ASN A 104 -11.60 -3.17 0.75
N VAL A 105 -12.80 -2.58 0.78
CA VAL A 105 -13.33 -1.77 -0.31
C VAL A 105 -12.45 -0.55 -0.58
N TYR A 106 -12.11 0.23 0.45
CA TYR A 106 -11.25 1.39 0.29
C TYR A 106 -9.83 1.01 -0.14
N SER A 107 -9.24 -0.03 0.44
CA SER A 107 -7.90 -0.52 0.04
C SER A 107 -7.86 -0.90 -1.45
N THR A 108 -8.85 -1.64 -1.92
CA THR A 108 -8.95 -2.03 -3.34
C THR A 108 -9.26 -0.84 -4.26
N MET A 109 -10.03 0.15 -3.79
CA MET A 109 -10.24 1.40 -4.52
C MET A 109 -8.96 2.23 -4.63
N VAL A 110 -8.12 2.29 -3.58
CA VAL A 110 -6.80 2.96 -3.62
C VAL A 110 -5.92 2.35 -4.71
N VAL A 111 -5.85 1.03 -4.77
CA VAL A 111 -5.16 0.29 -5.85
C VAL A 111 -5.72 0.70 -7.22
N SER A 112 -7.05 0.66 -7.36
CA SER A 112 -7.76 0.98 -8.61
C SER A 112 -7.54 2.43 -9.09
N TYR A 113 -7.57 3.40 -8.17
CA TYR A 113 -7.28 4.79 -8.48
C TYR A 113 -5.81 5.01 -8.84
N SER A 114 -4.89 4.29 -8.18
CA SER A 114 -3.47 4.37 -8.47
C SER A 114 -3.16 3.92 -9.90
N VAL A 115 -3.64 2.74 -10.31
CA VAL A 115 -3.38 2.21 -11.67
C VAL A 115 -4.09 2.99 -12.77
N THR A 116 -5.13 3.76 -12.43
CA THR A 116 -5.82 4.67 -13.37
C THR A 116 -5.31 6.10 -13.32
N GLY A 117 -4.25 6.38 -12.55
CA GLY A 117 -3.61 7.71 -12.48
C GLY A 117 -4.42 8.77 -11.74
N GLN A 118 -5.42 8.38 -10.94
CA GLN A 118 -6.28 9.30 -10.19
C GLN A 118 -5.67 9.64 -8.82
N GLY A 119 -4.53 10.34 -8.83
CA GLY A 119 -3.74 10.61 -7.62
C GLY A 119 -4.50 11.31 -6.48
N GLN A 120 -5.40 12.24 -6.79
CA GLN A 120 -6.23 12.88 -5.75
C GLN A 120 -7.22 11.89 -5.11
N LYS A 121 -7.79 10.96 -5.89
CA LYS A 121 -8.68 9.92 -5.36
C LYS A 121 -7.93 8.89 -4.53
N VAL A 122 -6.66 8.62 -4.87
CA VAL A 122 -5.77 7.82 -4.02
C VAL A 122 -5.64 8.46 -2.65
N THR A 123 -5.32 9.75 -2.56
CA THR A 123 -5.15 10.42 -1.26
C THR A 123 -6.45 10.46 -0.47
N GLU A 124 -7.55 10.91 -1.07
CA GLU A 124 -8.86 10.98 -0.40
C GLU A 124 -9.35 9.61 0.12
N THR A 125 -9.17 8.55 -0.66
CA THR A 125 -9.65 7.21 -0.31
C THR A 125 -8.68 6.49 0.61
N GLY A 126 -7.37 6.73 0.46
CA GLY A 126 -6.33 6.14 1.28
C GLY A 126 -6.41 6.62 2.73
N GLU A 127 -6.68 7.91 2.97
CA GLU A 127 -6.92 8.42 4.33
C GLU A 127 -8.11 7.70 5.00
N LYS A 128 -9.19 7.44 4.26
CA LYS A 128 -10.34 6.67 4.78
C LYS A 128 -9.97 5.21 5.06
N ALA A 129 -9.16 4.59 4.21
CA ALA A 129 -8.67 3.24 4.43
C ALA A 129 -7.79 3.17 5.69
N LEU A 130 -6.84 4.09 5.84
CA LEU A 130 -5.90 4.11 6.97
C LEU A 130 -6.56 4.51 8.30
N ALA A 131 -7.65 5.27 8.25
CA ALA A 131 -8.47 5.53 9.45
C ALA A 131 -9.13 4.24 9.99
N ILE A 132 -9.40 3.26 9.14
CA ILE A 132 -10.00 1.97 9.53
C ILE A 132 -8.91 0.92 9.82
N ASN A 133 -7.90 0.83 8.95
CA ASN A 133 -6.74 -0.05 9.10
C ASN A 133 -5.43 0.73 8.93
N PRO A 134 -4.86 1.25 10.02
CA PRO A 134 -3.62 2.05 9.99
C PRO A 134 -2.38 1.30 9.48
N ASN A 135 -2.45 -0.02 9.39
CA ASN A 135 -1.33 -0.89 9.00
C ASN A 135 -1.58 -1.59 7.66
N ASP A 136 -2.50 -1.10 6.83
CA ASP A 136 -2.63 -1.56 5.46
C ASP A 136 -1.39 -1.16 4.65
N VAL A 137 -0.43 -2.07 4.56
CA VAL A 137 0.87 -1.87 3.91
C VAL A 137 0.77 -1.51 2.43
N ASN A 138 -0.26 -1.96 1.72
CA ASN A 138 -0.47 -1.61 0.32
C ASN A 138 -0.92 -0.16 0.21
N VAL A 139 -1.88 0.25 1.04
CA VAL A 139 -2.35 1.64 1.07
C VAL A 139 -1.22 2.57 1.50
N LEU A 140 -0.47 2.24 2.56
CA LEU A 140 0.68 3.02 3.01
C LEU A 140 1.72 3.22 1.90
N ALA A 141 2.11 2.14 1.21
CA ALA A 141 3.08 2.19 0.13
C ALA A 141 2.57 3.02 -1.08
N ILE A 142 1.33 2.79 -1.53
CA ILE A 142 0.72 3.56 -2.62
C ILE A 142 0.59 5.04 -2.28
N MET A 143 0.10 5.36 -1.08
CA MET A 143 -0.03 6.74 -0.60
C MET A 143 1.32 7.44 -0.59
N SER A 144 2.35 6.82 -0.01
CA SER A 144 3.70 7.40 0.05
C SER A 144 4.27 7.69 -1.35
N GLN A 145 4.10 6.76 -2.30
CA GLN A 145 4.58 6.93 -3.66
C GLN A 145 3.80 8.02 -4.42
N VAL A 146 2.47 8.05 -4.33
CA VAL A 146 1.66 9.07 -5.00
C VAL A 146 1.95 10.44 -4.42
N MET A 147 1.96 10.58 -3.09
CA MET A 147 2.20 11.85 -2.40
C MET A 147 3.59 12.43 -2.69
N SER A 148 4.64 11.60 -2.65
CA SER A 148 6.01 12.05 -2.96
C SER A 148 6.18 12.49 -4.42
N ARG A 149 5.33 12.01 -5.34
CA ARG A 149 5.34 12.37 -6.77
C ARG A 149 4.40 13.53 -7.12
N MET A 150 3.61 14.03 -6.16
CA MET A 150 2.72 15.18 -6.40
C MET A 150 3.52 16.43 -6.81
N ARG A 151 2.94 17.25 -7.67
CA ARG A 151 3.55 18.51 -8.12
C ARG A 151 3.72 19.48 -6.94
N GLU A 152 2.75 19.46 -6.03
CA GLU A 152 2.67 20.29 -4.84
C GLU A 152 3.69 19.87 -3.76
N ALA A 153 4.32 18.69 -3.89
CA ALA A 153 5.33 18.18 -2.97
C ALA A 153 6.68 18.89 -3.18
N ASP A 154 6.72 20.18 -2.86
CA ASP A 154 7.90 21.03 -2.84
C ASP A 154 8.29 21.35 -1.39
N PRO A 155 9.48 20.93 -0.92
CA PRO A 155 9.92 21.18 0.45
C PRO A 155 10.10 22.66 0.80
N LYS A 156 10.14 23.57 -0.19
CA LYS A 156 10.22 25.02 0.04
C LYS A 156 8.86 25.64 0.41
N SER A 157 7.76 24.90 0.22
CA SER A 157 6.41 25.36 0.56
C SER A 157 5.90 24.65 1.82
N SER A 158 5.14 25.35 2.67
CA SER A 158 4.58 24.74 3.88
C SER A 158 3.68 23.55 3.56
N THR A 159 2.82 23.67 2.55
CA THR A 159 1.94 22.58 2.11
C THR A 159 2.73 21.41 1.54
N GLY A 160 3.72 21.69 0.68
CA GLY A 160 4.55 20.65 0.09
C GLY A 160 5.43 19.92 1.10
N ALA A 161 5.97 20.64 2.11
CA ALA A 161 6.68 20.03 3.22
C ALA A 161 5.78 19.06 3.99
N GLN A 162 4.53 19.44 4.30
CA GLN A 162 3.56 18.56 4.97
C GLN A 162 3.21 17.32 4.13
N ILE A 163 3.09 17.47 2.81
CA ILE A 163 2.89 16.33 1.89
C ILE A 163 4.07 15.36 1.96
N LEU A 164 5.31 15.88 1.94
CA LEU A 164 6.52 15.07 2.03
C LEU A 164 6.67 14.39 3.39
N ASP A 165 6.36 15.08 4.47
CA ASP A 165 6.38 14.52 5.83
C ASP A 165 5.40 13.34 5.96
N ARG A 166 4.18 13.49 5.42
CA ARG A 166 3.18 12.41 5.42
C ARG A 166 3.61 11.25 4.52
N ALA A 167 4.17 11.53 3.34
CA ALA A 167 4.69 10.50 2.45
C ALA A 167 5.79 9.67 3.13
N GLU A 168 6.74 10.33 3.79
CA GLU A 168 7.79 9.67 4.57
C GLU A 168 7.20 8.82 5.70
N GLN A 169 6.26 9.37 6.49
CA GLN A 169 5.63 8.64 7.59
C GLN A 169 4.96 7.34 7.10
N TYR A 170 4.23 7.40 6.00
CA TYR A 170 3.58 6.22 5.43
C TYR A 170 4.58 5.20 4.89
N ALA A 171 5.62 5.65 4.19
CA ALA A 171 6.66 4.74 3.68
C ALA A 171 7.41 4.04 4.83
N ARG A 172 7.83 4.78 5.86
CA ARG A 172 8.48 4.18 7.04
C ARG A 172 7.56 3.18 7.72
N ARG A 173 6.28 3.52 7.91
CA ARG A 173 5.31 2.61 8.50
C ARG A 173 5.13 1.33 7.68
N ALA A 174 5.06 1.43 6.36
CA ALA A 174 4.98 0.28 5.47
C ALA A 174 6.20 -0.64 5.62
N VAL A 175 7.40 -0.07 5.64
CA VAL A 175 8.66 -0.82 5.86
C VAL A 175 8.66 -1.52 7.22
N ASP A 176 8.31 -0.82 8.29
CA ASP A 176 8.30 -1.37 9.66
C ASP A 176 7.32 -2.54 9.80
N VAL A 177 6.09 -2.35 9.31
CA VAL A 177 5.06 -3.39 9.36
C VAL A 177 5.46 -4.57 8.49
N MET A 178 6.00 -4.33 7.29
CA MET A 178 6.39 -5.42 6.37
C MET A 178 7.64 -6.19 6.80
N THR A 179 8.52 -5.55 7.58
CA THR A 179 9.70 -6.22 8.16
C THR A 179 9.28 -7.25 9.21
N THR A 180 8.21 -6.96 9.97
CA THR A 180 7.72 -7.82 11.06
C THR A 180 6.52 -8.69 10.68
N MET A 181 5.92 -8.47 9.52
CA MET A 181 4.76 -9.22 9.05
C MET A 181 5.10 -10.69 8.84
N ALA A 182 4.34 -11.57 9.51
CA ALA A 182 4.36 -12.99 9.22
C ALA A 182 3.64 -13.26 7.89
N LYS A 183 4.12 -14.27 7.16
CA LYS A 183 3.45 -14.76 5.95
C LYS A 183 1.99 -15.08 6.25
N PRO A 184 1.02 -14.49 5.52
CA PRO A 184 -0.39 -14.78 5.76
C PRO A 184 -0.72 -16.27 5.52
N GLU A 185 -1.69 -16.80 6.27
CA GLU A 185 -2.21 -18.14 6.06
C GLU A 185 -2.73 -18.30 4.63
N GLY A 186 -2.50 -19.47 4.02
CA GLY A 186 -2.87 -19.73 2.63
C GLY A 186 -1.95 -19.11 1.56
N SER A 187 -0.97 -18.27 1.94
CA SER A 187 0.03 -17.74 1.00
C SER A 187 1.21 -18.71 0.84
N THR A 188 1.74 -18.81 -0.38
CA THR A 188 3.04 -19.47 -0.63
C THR A 188 4.18 -18.55 -0.22
N GLU A 189 5.35 -19.11 0.08
CA GLU A 189 6.54 -18.31 0.41
C GLU A 189 6.90 -17.35 -0.71
N GLU A 190 6.84 -17.82 -1.96
CA GLU A 190 7.13 -17.03 -3.15
C GLU A 190 6.15 -15.86 -3.34
N SER A 191 4.84 -16.10 -3.17
CA SER A 191 3.83 -15.04 -3.32
C SER A 191 3.98 -13.97 -2.24
N PHE A 192 4.32 -14.37 -1.01
CA PHE A 192 4.56 -13.43 0.08
C PHE A 192 5.87 -12.66 -0.11
N ALA A 193 6.95 -13.33 -0.52
CA ALA A 193 8.22 -12.68 -0.83
C ALA A 193 8.06 -11.65 -1.97
N THR A 194 7.30 -11.99 -3.00
CA THR A 194 6.98 -11.08 -4.10
C THR A 194 6.19 -9.87 -3.63
N ALA A 195 5.10 -10.08 -2.87
CA ALA A 195 4.29 -9.00 -2.33
C ALA A 195 5.10 -8.09 -1.39
N LYS A 196 5.93 -8.69 -0.54
CA LYS A 196 6.87 -7.98 0.33
C LYS A 196 7.86 -7.13 -0.47
N GLY A 197 8.45 -7.70 -1.52
CA GLY A 197 9.35 -6.99 -2.43
C GLY A 197 8.68 -5.78 -3.06
N GLN A 198 7.44 -5.91 -3.54
CA GLN A 198 6.67 -4.80 -4.13
C GLN A 198 6.40 -3.68 -3.14
N VAL A 199 5.91 -4.01 -1.93
CA VAL A 199 5.66 -3.01 -0.88
C VAL A 199 6.95 -2.28 -0.48
N LEU A 200 8.04 -3.02 -0.30
CA LEU A 200 9.34 -2.44 0.06
C LEU A 200 9.90 -1.59 -1.08
N ALA A 201 9.83 -2.05 -2.33
CA ALA A 201 10.28 -1.29 -3.50
C ALA A 201 9.58 0.07 -3.57
N MET A 202 8.24 0.09 -3.44
CA MET A 202 7.45 1.33 -3.45
C MET A 202 7.77 2.25 -2.28
N SER A 203 7.91 1.70 -1.07
CA SER A 203 8.16 2.48 0.13
C SER A 203 9.56 3.11 0.12
N HIS A 204 10.59 2.34 -0.23
CA HIS A 204 11.95 2.84 -0.38
C HIS A 204 12.08 3.84 -1.55
N SER A 205 11.32 3.63 -2.64
CA SER A 205 11.22 4.61 -3.75
C SER A 205 10.67 5.96 -3.26
N ALA A 206 9.62 5.93 -2.44
CA ALA A 206 9.02 7.14 -1.89
C ALA A 206 9.98 7.87 -0.94
N LEU A 207 10.65 7.15 -0.03
CA LEU A 207 11.67 7.71 0.88
C LEU A 207 12.80 8.35 0.08
N GLY A 208 13.35 7.61 -0.89
CA GLY A 208 14.38 8.10 -1.79
C GLY A 208 14.01 9.40 -2.49
N LEU A 209 12.79 9.48 -3.05
CA LEU A 209 12.31 10.70 -3.71
C LEU A 209 12.09 11.86 -2.72
N VAL A 210 11.57 11.59 -1.53
CA VAL A 210 11.45 12.61 -0.47
C VAL A 210 12.82 13.17 -0.11
N ASP A 211 13.83 12.32 0.04
CA ASP A 211 15.18 12.73 0.40
C ASP A 211 15.90 13.44 -0.75
N VAL A 212 15.70 13.02 -2.01
CA VAL A 212 16.15 13.79 -3.19
C VAL A 212 15.58 15.20 -3.16
N LYS A 213 14.27 15.35 -2.95
CA LYS A 213 13.62 16.67 -2.91
C LYS A 213 14.19 17.55 -1.80
N ARG A 214 14.48 16.97 -0.64
CA ARG A 214 15.06 17.67 0.52
C ARG A 214 16.58 17.86 0.42
N GLY A 215 17.24 17.34 -0.61
CA GLY A 215 18.69 17.42 -0.78
C GLY A 215 19.48 16.52 0.17
N LYS A 216 18.84 15.53 0.80
CA LYS A 216 19.49 14.53 1.66
C LYS A 216 20.05 13.40 0.80
N LEU A 217 21.14 13.68 0.08
CA LEU A 217 21.59 12.82 -1.00
C LEU A 217 22.08 11.43 -0.53
N ALA A 218 22.75 11.36 0.62
CA ALA A 218 23.22 10.08 1.17
C ALA A 218 22.05 9.15 1.55
N ASP A 219 21.04 9.70 2.23
CA ASP A 219 19.82 8.99 2.59
C ASP A 219 19.06 8.55 1.33
N ALA A 220 18.93 9.47 0.36
CA ALA A 220 18.30 9.18 -0.93
C ALA A 220 18.96 8.02 -1.67
N ILE A 221 20.29 7.99 -1.74
CA ILE A 221 21.05 6.89 -2.37
C ILE A 221 20.75 5.57 -1.65
N SER A 222 20.81 5.56 -0.31
CA SER A 222 20.55 4.35 0.49
C SER A 222 19.15 3.77 0.24
N GLU A 223 18.13 4.64 0.25
CA GLU A 223 16.74 4.23 0.06
C GLU A 223 16.49 3.79 -1.39
N LEU A 224 16.98 4.52 -2.39
CA LEU A 224 16.82 4.15 -3.80
C LEU A 224 17.54 2.83 -4.13
N ASP A 225 18.72 2.58 -3.55
CA ASP A 225 19.43 1.31 -3.68
C ASP A 225 18.62 0.14 -3.12
N GLN A 226 17.97 0.34 -1.96
CA GLN A 226 17.08 -0.69 -1.40
C GLN A 226 15.89 -0.95 -2.31
N SER A 227 15.29 0.11 -2.87
CA SER A 227 14.16 0.00 -3.80
C SER A 227 14.53 -0.82 -5.04
N VAL A 228 15.59 -0.45 -5.77
CA VAL A 228 15.98 -1.13 -7.01
C VAL A 228 16.51 -2.56 -6.79
N LYS A 229 16.96 -2.89 -5.57
CA LYS A 229 17.46 -4.22 -5.23
C LYS A 229 16.34 -5.26 -5.05
N VAL A 230 15.20 -4.84 -4.52
CA VAL A 230 14.06 -5.73 -4.23
C VAL A 230 13.00 -5.76 -5.32
N ASP A 231 13.07 -4.81 -6.27
CA ASP A 231 12.18 -4.74 -7.41
C ASP A 231 12.65 -5.70 -8.53
N PRO A 232 11.86 -6.72 -8.91
CA PRO A 232 12.20 -7.59 -10.03
C PRO A 232 12.15 -6.86 -11.39
N GLU A 233 11.44 -5.74 -11.48
CA GLU A 233 11.35 -4.89 -12.67
C GLU A 233 11.54 -3.41 -12.28
N PRO A 234 12.78 -2.99 -11.95
CA PRO A 234 13.01 -1.67 -11.38
C PRO A 234 12.44 -0.52 -12.21
N ASP A 235 11.63 0.33 -11.58
CA ASP A 235 11.11 1.57 -12.18
C ASP A 235 12.28 2.43 -12.73
N PRO A 236 12.32 2.75 -14.04
CA PRO A 236 13.36 3.61 -14.63
C PRO A 236 13.48 4.97 -13.93
N VAL A 237 12.39 5.47 -13.34
CA VAL A 237 12.42 6.71 -12.55
C VAL A 237 13.28 6.53 -11.30
N ASN A 238 13.21 5.39 -10.61
CA ASN A 238 14.05 5.14 -9.43
C ASN A 238 15.52 5.05 -9.80
N MET A 239 15.84 4.38 -10.92
CA MET A 239 17.22 4.33 -11.42
C MET A 239 17.75 5.71 -11.84
N PHE A 240 16.91 6.54 -12.48
CA PHE A 240 17.26 7.91 -12.81
C PHE A 240 17.50 8.74 -11.55
N LEU A 241 16.62 8.65 -10.55
CA LEU A 241 16.78 9.36 -9.28
C LEU A 241 18.03 8.91 -8.53
N LEU A 242 18.38 7.63 -8.59
CA LEU A 242 19.60 7.09 -7.99
C LEU A 242 20.84 7.67 -8.69
N GLY A 243 20.82 7.74 -10.03
CA GLY A 243 21.87 8.39 -10.80
C GLY A 243 22.00 9.87 -10.46
N TYR A 244 20.87 10.58 -10.37
CA TYR A 244 20.83 11.99 -10.00
C TYR A 244 21.38 12.22 -8.59
N ALA A 245 20.97 11.43 -7.61
CA ALA A 245 21.43 11.58 -6.23
C ALA A 245 22.95 11.33 -6.13
N ASN A 246 23.46 10.29 -6.80
CA ASN A 246 24.90 10.02 -6.87
C ASN A 246 25.67 11.14 -7.58
N GLU A 247 25.15 11.69 -8.68
CA GLU A 247 25.80 12.80 -9.38
C GLU A 247 25.90 14.04 -8.49
N LYS A 248 24.81 14.39 -7.79
CA LYS A 248 24.79 15.53 -6.87
C LYS A 248 25.66 15.30 -5.62
N ALA A 249 25.88 14.05 -5.24
CA ALA A 249 26.82 13.66 -4.20
C ALA A 249 28.27 13.54 -4.71
N SER A 250 28.53 13.87 -5.98
CA SER A 250 29.84 13.71 -6.64
C SER A 250 30.35 12.25 -6.67
N HIS A 251 29.45 11.28 -6.58
CA HIS A 251 29.72 9.85 -6.83
C HIS A 251 29.55 9.54 -8.32
N PHE A 252 30.37 10.16 -9.17
CA PHE A 252 30.14 10.18 -10.62
C PHE A 252 30.14 8.79 -11.28
N ASP A 253 31.00 7.87 -10.83
CA ASP A 253 31.03 6.51 -11.37
C ASP A 253 29.73 5.73 -11.08
N ASP A 254 29.14 5.92 -9.89
CA ASP A 254 27.88 5.26 -9.54
C ASP A 254 26.69 5.95 -10.21
N ALA A 255 26.77 7.27 -10.41
CA ALA A 255 25.82 8.01 -11.23
C ALA A 255 25.77 7.45 -12.66
N VAL A 256 26.93 7.27 -13.30
CA VAL A 256 27.05 6.67 -14.64
C VAL A 256 26.45 5.27 -14.67
N LYS A 257 26.72 4.42 -13.67
CA LYS A 257 26.15 3.06 -13.60
C LYS A 257 24.62 3.10 -13.50
N ALA A 258 24.06 3.90 -12.60
CA ALA A 258 22.62 3.99 -12.39
C ALA A 258 21.90 4.57 -13.63
N PHE A 259 22.42 5.65 -14.21
CA PHE A 259 21.87 6.21 -15.45
C PHE A 259 21.99 5.25 -16.65
N SER A 260 23.07 4.48 -16.74
CA SER A 260 23.25 3.48 -17.81
C SER A 260 22.20 2.37 -17.72
N LYS A 261 21.96 1.82 -16.52
CA LYS A 261 20.88 0.85 -16.30
C LYS A 261 19.52 1.43 -16.66
N CYS A 262 19.24 2.68 -16.29
CA CYS A 262 18.00 3.33 -16.72
C CYS A 262 17.92 3.45 -18.26
N ALA A 263 19.02 3.81 -18.93
CA ALA A 263 19.06 4.00 -20.37
C ALA A 263 18.89 2.68 -21.17
N GLU A 264 19.13 1.53 -20.56
CA GLU A 264 18.85 0.22 -21.16
C GLU A 264 17.34 -0.07 -21.24
N ILE A 265 16.54 0.55 -20.37
CA ILE A 265 15.09 0.35 -20.35
C ILE A 265 14.44 1.22 -21.44
N LEU A 266 13.76 0.56 -22.38
CA LEU A 266 13.01 1.24 -23.43
C LEU A 266 11.80 1.97 -22.84
N GLY A 267 11.75 3.29 -23.01
CA GLY A 267 10.63 4.09 -22.54
C GLY A 267 10.88 5.59 -22.58
N PRO A 268 9.93 6.41 -22.09
CA PRO A 268 10.01 7.87 -22.13
C PRO A 268 11.24 8.44 -21.41
N MET A 269 11.76 7.74 -20.40
CA MET A 269 12.92 8.17 -19.61
C MET A 269 14.27 7.89 -20.29
N GLN A 270 14.32 7.06 -21.33
CA GLN A 270 15.59 6.60 -21.91
C GLN A 270 16.50 7.75 -22.35
N ALA A 271 15.95 8.78 -23.00
CA ALA A 271 16.72 9.93 -23.46
C ALA A 271 17.32 10.73 -22.28
N ASN A 272 16.54 10.97 -21.24
CA ASN A 272 16.99 11.65 -20.03
C ASN A 272 18.10 10.86 -19.33
N CYS A 273 17.97 9.53 -19.29
CA CYS A 273 18.99 8.67 -18.71
C CYS A 273 20.29 8.65 -19.53
N LYS A 274 20.21 8.63 -20.87
CA LYS A 274 21.39 8.79 -21.73
C LYS A 274 22.07 10.15 -21.51
N GLN A 275 21.30 11.23 -21.36
CA GLN A 275 21.85 12.54 -21.04
C GLN A 275 22.56 12.54 -19.68
N GLY A 276 21.96 11.93 -18.66
CA GLY A 276 22.58 11.78 -17.34
C GLY A 276 23.91 11.02 -17.36
N VAL A 277 24.02 9.96 -18.20
CA VAL A 277 25.30 9.26 -18.41
C VAL A 277 26.39 10.21 -18.91
N GLU A 278 26.09 11.01 -19.93
CA GLU A 278 27.07 11.91 -20.54
C GLU A 278 27.44 13.07 -19.61
N GLU A 279 26.47 13.62 -18.86
CA GLU A 279 26.71 14.65 -17.86
C GLU A 279 27.60 14.13 -16.71
N ALA A 280 27.27 12.98 -16.13
CA ALA A 280 28.06 12.38 -15.06
C ALA A 280 29.49 12.04 -15.49
N LYS A 281 29.71 11.53 -16.71
CA LYS A 281 31.06 11.32 -17.26
C LYS A 281 31.85 12.62 -17.39
N LYS A 282 31.22 13.67 -17.91
CA LYS A 282 31.85 14.99 -18.06
C LYS A 282 32.25 15.57 -16.70
N LEU A 283 31.38 15.45 -15.70
CA LEU A 283 31.68 15.88 -14.33
C LEU A 283 32.82 15.08 -13.72
N GLY A 284 32.81 13.74 -13.82
CA GLY A 284 33.89 12.88 -13.32
C GLY A 284 35.25 13.09 -14.00
N ALA A 285 35.27 13.57 -15.24
CA ALA A 285 36.51 13.95 -15.92
C ALA A 285 37.09 15.31 -15.47
N THR A 286 36.28 16.15 -14.82
CA THR A 286 36.64 17.54 -14.47
C THR A 286 36.63 17.82 -12.96
N GLN A 287 36.10 16.91 -12.16
CA GLN A 287 35.93 17.06 -10.72
C GLN A 287 36.41 15.79 -10.00
N LEU A 288 36.87 15.95 -8.76
CA LEU A 288 37.20 14.81 -7.91
C LEU A 288 35.93 14.19 -7.36
N SER A 289 35.84 12.85 -7.40
CA SER A 289 34.75 12.12 -6.74
C SER A 289 34.85 12.25 -5.22
N ALA A 290 33.70 12.41 -4.56
CA ALA A 290 33.64 12.38 -3.09
C ALA A 290 33.80 10.94 -2.55
N PRO A 291 34.37 10.77 -1.35
CA PRO A 291 34.31 9.49 -0.64
C PRO A 291 32.87 9.14 -0.27
N LYS A 292 32.58 7.84 -0.26
CA LYS A 292 31.28 7.28 0.12
C LYS A 292 31.12 7.20 1.64
#